data_AF-A0A1J7HHP1-F1
#
_entry.id   AF-A0A1J7HHP1-F1
#
_cell.length_a   1.000
_cell.length_b   1.000
_cell.length_c   1.000
_cell.angle_alpha   90.00
_cell.angle_beta   90.00
_cell.angle_gamma   90.00
#
_symmetry.space_group_name_H-M   'P 1'
#
loop_
_entity.id
_entity.type
_entity.pdbx_description
1 polymer ?
#
loop_
_entity_poly.entity_id
_entity_poly.type
_entity_poly.pdbx_seq_one_letter_code
_entity_poly.pdbx_strand_id
1 'polypeptide(L)'
;MKMSVVLKLIDAILLLFFFLIAVLAPLIDAQTIFPISYFPEFFVQLKTNYAHNYGDYLVVDKPHFFVGLVWLDLLFQWPLSLLNLYAILASKPWFNTTCLIYGVSVSTSMVAILSELRGSNKASETLLKMYYPFMGLGVLAILRGLLGHSSKTTSSHSKRAALARKERA
;
A
#
# COMPACT_ATOMS: atom_id res chain seq x y z
N MET A 1 -22.75 16.08 1.35
CA MET A 1 -22.53 15.49 2.69
C MET A 1 -21.98 14.05 2.66
N LYS A 2 -22.59 13.11 1.92
CA LYS A 2 -22.17 11.68 1.87
C LYS A 2 -20.72 11.43 1.41
N MET A 3 -20.23 12.14 0.38
CA MET A 3 -18.88 11.95 -0.16
C MET A 3 -17.75 12.37 0.80
N SER A 4 -18.01 13.30 1.72
CA SER A 4 -17.02 13.75 2.71
C SER A 4 -16.80 12.73 3.83
N VAL A 5 -17.85 12.01 4.24
CA VAL A 5 -17.74 10.97 5.29
C VAL A 5 -16.97 9.75 4.75
N VAL A 6 -17.26 9.32 3.53
CA VAL A 6 -16.55 8.22 2.87
C VAL A 6 -15.05 8.53 2.74
N LEU A 7 -14.69 9.74 2.30
CA LEU A 7 -13.28 10.14 2.20
C LEU A 7 -12.57 10.13 3.57
N LYS A 8 -13.21 10.60 4.63
CA LYS A 8 -12.64 10.55 5.99
C LYS A 8 -12.44 9.11 6.48
N LEU A 9 -13.37 8.22 6.16
CA LEU A 9 -13.24 6.79 6.47
C LEU A 9 -12.06 6.17 5.70
N ILE A 10 -11.94 6.45 4.41
CA ILE A 10 -10.81 6.00 3.59
C ILE A 10 -9.49 6.53 4.17
N ASP A 11 -9.43 7.82 4.53
CA ASP A 11 -8.24 8.42 5.12
C ASP A 11 -7.88 7.75 6.46
N ALA A 12 -8.87 7.40 7.29
CA ALA A 12 -8.63 6.69 8.55
C ALA A 12 -8.11 5.26 8.33
N ILE A 13 -8.68 4.52 7.37
CA ILE A 13 -8.23 3.16 7.00
C ILE A 13 -6.79 3.21 6.47
N LEU A 14 -6.50 4.14 5.55
CA LEU A 14 -5.17 4.30 4.98
C LEU A 14 -4.16 4.78 6.02
N LEU A 15 -4.55 5.66 6.95
CA LEU A 15 -3.70 6.09 8.05
C LEU A 15 -3.27 4.90 8.92
N LEU A 16 -4.24 4.07 9.34
CA LEU A 16 -3.95 2.85 10.10
C LEU A 16 -3.05 1.90 9.31
N PHE A 17 -3.34 1.72 8.02
CA PHE A 17 -2.54 0.86 7.17
C PHE A 17 -1.09 1.34 7.02
N PHE A 18 -0.86 2.61 6.71
CA PHE A 18 0.49 3.16 6.60
C PHE A 18 1.24 3.09 7.94
N PHE A 19 0.54 3.29 9.06
CA PHE A 19 1.13 3.09 10.38
C PHE A 19 1.56 1.64 10.61
N LEU A 20 0.71 0.67 10.25
CA LEU A 20 1.06 -0.75 10.35
C LEU A 20 2.26 -1.10 9.47
N ILE A 21 2.31 -0.64 8.21
CA ILE A 21 3.45 -0.88 7.32
C ILE A 21 4.72 -0.23 7.85
N ALA A 22 4.64 1.00 8.38
CA ALA A 22 5.77 1.71 8.97
C ALA A 22 6.48 0.88 10.05
N VAL A 23 5.71 0.12 10.85
CA VAL A 23 6.22 -0.72 11.94
C VAL A 23 6.53 -2.15 11.48
N LEU A 24 5.61 -2.79 10.77
CA LEU A 24 5.66 -4.22 10.47
C LEU A 24 6.60 -4.55 9.32
N ALA A 25 6.71 -3.74 8.27
CA ALA A 25 7.61 -4.04 7.16
C ALA A 25 9.07 -4.23 7.62
N PRO A 26 9.68 -3.31 8.41
CA PRO A 26 11.04 -3.51 8.89
C PRO A 26 11.16 -4.61 9.94
N LEU A 27 10.07 -5.05 10.58
CA LEU A 27 10.13 -6.09 11.62
C LEU A 27 9.78 -7.48 11.12
N ILE A 28 9.00 -7.62 10.05
CA ILE A 28 8.48 -8.88 9.50
C ILE A 28 9.04 -9.13 8.11
N ASP A 29 8.87 -8.19 7.18
CA ASP A 29 9.25 -8.38 5.78
C ASP A 29 10.78 -8.38 5.62
N ALA A 30 11.46 -7.52 6.38
CA ALA A 30 12.93 -7.50 6.45
C ALA A 30 13.56 -8.84 6.87
N GLN A 31 12.87 -9.68 7.66
CA GLN A 31 13.36 -11.01 8.01
C GLN A 31 13.48 -11.96 6.80
N THR A 32 12.85 -11.62 5.66
CA THR A 32 12.99 -12.39 4.43
C THR A 32 14.41 -12.25 3.86
N ILE A 33 15.01 -11.05 3.97
CA ILE A 33 16.27 -10.69 3.33
C ILE A 33 17.45 -10.55 4.30
N PHE A 34 17.21 -10.26 5.58
CA PHE A 34 18.26 -10.10 6.58
C PHE A 34 18.35 -11.30 7.53
N PRO A 35 19.53 -11.52 8.17
CA PRO A 35 19.69 -12.53 9.21
C PRO A 35 18.67 -12.39 10.34
N ILE A 36 18.08 -13.52 10.75
CA ILE A 36 17.03 -13.58 11.78
C ILE A 36 17.54 -13.05 13.14
N SER A 37 18.85 -13.14 13.39
CA SER A 37 19.50 -12.62 14.60
C SER A 37 19.36 -11.11 14.83
N TYR A 38 18.97 -10.35 13.82
CA TYR A 38 18.74 -8.90 13.95
C TYR A 38 17.35 -8.55 14.49
N PHE A 39 16.45 -9.52 14.60
CA PHE A 39 15.05 -9.29 14.92
C PHE A 39 14.69 -9.83 16.31
N PRO A 40 13.79 -9.15 17.05
CA PRO A 40 13.28 -9.67 18.30
C PRO A 40 12.57 -11.00 18.10
N GLU A 41 12.79 -11.95 19.01
CA GLU A 41 12.28 -13.32 18.92
C GLU A 41 10.76 -13.38 18.73
N PHE A 42 10.02 -12.48 19.37
CA PHE A 42 8.57 -12.37 19.21
C PHE A 42 8.14 -12.23 17.74
N PHE A 43 8.78 -11.35 16.96
CA PHE A 43 8.42 -11.14 15.56
C PHE A 43 8.87 -12.29 14.66
N VAL A 44 9.95 -12.98 15.02
CA VAL A 44 10.40 -14.19 14.34
C VAL A 44 9.37 -15.30 14.54
N GLN A 45 8.99 -15.56 15.79
CA GLN A 45 7.96 -16.55 16.12
C GLN A 45 6.62 -16.21 15.47
N LEU A 46 6.22 -14.94 15.45
CA LEU A 46 5.00 -14.50 14.78
C LEU A 46 5.01 -14.87 13.29
N LYS A 47 6.10 -14.55 12.58
CA LYS A 47 6.24 -14.84 11.15
C LYS A 47 6.29 -16.35 10.88
N THR A 48 7.03 -17.11 11.67
CA THR A 48 7.13 -18.57 11.53
C THR A 48 5.79 -19.25 11.79
N ASN A 49 5.07 -18.85 12.86
CA ASN A 49 3.75 -19.38 13.18
C ASN A 49 2.74 -19.06 12.07
N TYR A 50 2.77 -17.84 11.53
CA TYR A 50 1.97 -17.46 10.37
C TYR A 50 2.27 -18.37 9.17
N ALA A 51 3.54 -18.50 8.78
CA ALA A 51 3.94 -19.28 7.62
C ALA A 51 3.50 -20.75 7.74
N HIS A 52 3.62 -21.33 8.94
CA HIS A 52 3.18 -22.69 9.22
C HIS A 52 1.65 -22.84 9.20
N ASN A 53 0.92 -21.96 9.89
CA ASN A 53 -0.54 -22.06 10.02
C ASN A 53 -1.28 -21.86 8.69
N TYR A 54 -0.74 -21.00 7.82
CA TYR A 54 -1.36 -20.68 6.53
C TYR A 54 -0.73 -21.43 5.35
N GLY A 55 0.35 -22.18 5.59
CA GLY A 55 1.10 -22.86 4.53
C GLY A 55 1.70 -21.89 3.52
N ASP A 56 2.18 -20.74 3.97
CA ASP A 56 2.68 -19.67 3.10
C ASP A 56 4.09 -20.01 2.58
N TYR A 57 4.12 -20.75 1.46
CA TYR A 57 5.39 -21.16 0.85
C TYR A 57 6.23 -19.98 0.34
N LEU A 58 5.63 -18.80 0.09
CA LEU A 58 6.41 -17.62 -0.32
C LEU A 58 7.32 -17.17 0.82
N VAL A 59 6.83 -17.26 2.05
CA VAL A 59 7.58 -16.91 3.27
C VAL A 59 8.58 -18.00 3.66
N VAL A 60 8.23 -19.27 3.47
CA VAL A 60 9.09 -20.43 3.81
C VAL A 60 10.20 -20.62 2.78
N ASP A 61 9.84 -20.77 1.50
CA ASP A 61 10.78 -21.13 0.43
C ASP A 61 11.54 -19.92 -0.12
N LYS A 62 11.00 -18.70 0.09
CA LYS A 62 11.58 -17.42 -0.35
C LYS A 62 12.00 -17.44 -1.83
N PRO A 63 11.08 -17.70 -2.78
CA PRO A 63 11.41 -17.70 -4.20
C PRO A 63 11.96 -16.34 -4.64
N HIS A 64 12.90 -16.31 -5.59
CA HIS A 64 13.64 -15.10 -5.95
C HIS A 64 12.77 -13.91 -6.35
N PHE A 65 11.65 -14.13 -7.03
CA PHE A 65 10.72 -13.04 -7.38
C PHE A 65 10.13 -12.40 -6.11
N PHE A 66 9.74 -13.21 -5.12
CA PHE A 66 9.16 -12.73 -3.86
C PHE A 66 10.20 -11.96 -3.04
N VAL A 67 11.43 -12.48 -2.98
CA VAL A 67 12.56 -11.75 -2.38
C VAL A 67 12.78 -10.41 -3.06
N GLY A 68 12.67 -10.35 -4.40
CA GLY A 68 12.72 -9.10 -5.16
C GLY A 68 11.58 -8.14 -4.82
N LEU A 69 10.36 -8.65 -4.63
CA LEU A 69 9.22 -7.84 -4.17
C LEU A 69 9.41 -7.33 -2.74
N VAL A 70 10.04 -8.09 -1.85
CA VAL A 70 10.37 -7.62 -0.49
C VAL A 70 11.42 -6.51 -0.54
N TRP A 71 12.40 -6.58 -1.43
CA TRP A 71 13.33 -5.46 -1.65
C TRP A 71 12.59 -4.21 -2.15
N LEU A 72 11.67 -4.35 -3.10
CA LEU A 72 10.82 -3.25 -3.55
C LEU A 72 9.98 -2.69 -2.41
N ASP A 73 9.41 -3.55 -1.58
CA ASP A 73 8.65 -3.13 -0.41
C ASP A 73 9.51 -2.29 0.54
N LEU A 74 10.66 -2.81 0.98
CA LEU A 74 11.51 -2.14 1.97
C LEU A 74 12.22 -0.88 1.45
N LEU A 75 12.63 -0.85 0.18
CA LEU A 75 13.37 0.29 -0.39
C LEU A 75 12.48 1.36 -0.99
N PHE A 76 11.26 1.01 -1.40
CA PHE A 76 10.37 1.95 -2.08
C PHE A 76 9.02 2.11 -1.38
N GLN A 77 8.31 1.01 -1.12
CA GLN A 77 6.96 1.10 -0.54
C GLN A 77 7.01 1.57 0.92
N TRP A 78 7.92 1.06 1.74
CA TRP A 78 8.07 1.42 3.14
C TRP A 78 8.44 2.91 3.33
N PRO A 79 9.46 3.50 2.67
CA PRO A 79 9.70 4.94 2.76
C PRO A 79 8.51 5.77 2.27
N LEU A 80 7.83 5.32 1.22
CA LEU A 80 6.66 6.00 0.70
C LEU A 80 5.45 5.89 1.65
N SER A 81 5.33 4.81 2.43
CA SER A 81 4.34 4.64 3.49
C SER A 81 4.57 5.65 4.62
N LEU A 82 5.82 5.88 5.03
CA LEU A 82 6.18 6.89 6.03
C LEU A 82 5.84 8.31 5.53
N LEU A 83 6.15 8.59 4.27
CA LEU A 83 5.77 9.86 3.63
C LEU A 83 4.26 10.05 3.60
N ASN A 84 3.50 9.01 3.22
CA ASN A 84 2.04 9.06 3.21
C ASN A 84 1.45 9.20 4.62
N LEU A 85 2.00 8.51 5.62
CA LEU A 85 1.60 8.62 7.02
C LEU A 85 1.76 10.08 7.51
N TYR A 86 2.93 10.67 7.29
CA TYR A 86 3.18 12.08 7.59
C TYR A 86 2.23 13.00 6.80
N ALA A 87 2.04 12.71 5.51
CA ALA A 87 1.25 13.55 4.63
C ALA A 87 -0.23 13.60 5.03
N ILE A 88 -0.82 12.48 5.49
CA ILE A 88 -2.18 12.46 6.05
C ILE A 88 -2.23 13.28 7.34
N LEU A 89 -1.34 13.00 8.30
CA LEU A 89 -1.36 13.64 9.62
C LEU A 89 -1.15 15.16 9.53
N ALA A 90 -0.25 15.61 8.65
CA ALA A 90 0.04 17.02 8.46
C ALA A 90 -0.80 17.68 7.35
N SER A 91 -1.80 16.99 6.78
CA SER A 91 -2.72 17.51 5.75
C SER A 91 -1.99 18.10 4.53
N LYS A 92 -1.05 17.33 4.00
CA LYS A 92 -0.10 17.77 3.00
C LYS A 92 -0.63 17.64 1.56
N PRO A 93 -0.58 18.68 0.70
CA PRO A 93 -1.17 18.67 -0.65
C PRO A 93 -0.68 17.62 -1.66
N TRP A 94 0.43 16.94 -1.39
CA TRP A 94 1.05 15.92 -2.25
C TRP A 94 0.67 14.50 -1.83
N PHE A 95 -0.08 14.35 -0.72
CA PHE A 95 -0.61 13.07 -0.25
C PHE A 95 -1.30 12.29 -1.37
N ASN A 96 -2.13 12.96 -2.17
CA ASN A 96 -2.88 12.29 -3.24
C ASN A 96 -1.95 11.63 -4.27
N THR A 97 -0.85 12.30 -4.63
CA THR A 97 0.10 11.80 -5.62
C THR A 97 0.92 10.66 -5.03
N THR A 98 1.45 10.83 -3.82
CA THR A 98 2.26 9.79 -3.16
C THR A 98 1.42 8.56 -2.79
N CYS A 99 0.15 8.74 -2.43
CA CYS A 99 -0.80 7.66 -2.17
C CYS A 99 -1.16 6.90 -3.45
N LEU A 100 -1.32 7.61 -4.58
CA LEU A 100 -1.53 6.97 -5.88
C LEU A 100 -0.33 6.10 -6.27
N ILE A 101 0.90 6.65 -6.19
CA ILE A 101 2.13 5.93 -6.51
C ILE A 101 2.27 4.68 -5.64
N TYR A 102 2.02 4.83 -4.34
CA TYR A 102 2.05 3.72 -3.39
C TYR A 102 1.02 2.64 -3.76
N GLY A 103 -0.23 3.04 -3.98
CA GLY A 103 -1.31 2.11 -4.31
C GLY A 103 -1.03 1.33 -5.59
N VAL A 104 -0.54 1.99 -6.65
CA VAL A 104 -0.14 1.32 -7.89
C VAL A 104 0.97 0.31 -7.64
N SER A 105 2.03 0.70 -6.92
CA SER A 105 3.14 -0.20 -6.62
C SER A 105 2.69 -1.43 -5.84
N VAL A 106 1.90 -1.25 -4.77
CA VAL A 106 1.38 -2.37 -3.96
C VAL A 106 0.45 -3.26 -4.77
N SER A 107 -0.48 -2.68 -5.53
CA SER A 107 -1.37 -3.46 -6.39
C SER A 107 -0.60 -4.28 -7.43
N THR A 108 0.45 -3.73 -8.04
CA THR A 108 1.30 -4.48 -8.98
C THR A 108 2.01 -5.66 -8.30
N SER A 109 2.64 -5.44 -7.13
CA SER A 109 3.25 -6.52 -6.34
C SER A 109 2.22 -7.61 -5.97
N MET A 110 1.02 -7.19 -5.57
CA MET A 110 -0.07 -8.09 -5.21
C MET A 110 -0.61 -8.88 -6.39
N VAL A 111 -0.67 -8.30 -7.59
CA VAL A 111 -1.04 -9.05 -8.81
C VAL A 111 0.00 -10.13 -9.07
N ALA A 112 1.29 -9.82 -8.98
CA ALA A 112 2.35 -10.80 -9.17
C ALA A 112 2.22 -11.95 -8.16
N ILE A 113 2.07 -11.63 -6.87
CA ILE A 113 1.89 -12.63 -5.81
C ILE A 113 0.64 -13.48 -6.05
N LEU A 114 -0.54 -12.87 -6.27
CA LEU A 114 -1.78 -13.62 -6.46
C LEU A 114 -1.77 -14.46 -7.73
N SER A 115 -1.10 -14.00 -8.80
CA SER A 115 -0.94 -14.78 -10.03
C SER A 115 -0.10 -16.04 -9.81
N GLU A 116 0.99 -15.93 -9.03
CA GLU A 116 1.86 -17.05 -8.68
C GLU A 116 1.16 -18.01 -7.72
N LEU A 117 0.47 -17.50 -6.70
CA LEU A 117 -0.31 -18.34 -5.78
C LEU A 117 -1.38 -19.15 -6.52
N ARG A 118 -2.08 -18.54 -7.49
CA ARG A 118 -3.09 -19.23 -8.30
C ARG A 118 -2.48 -20.16 -9.34
N GLY A 119 -1.37 -19.76 -9.97
CA GLY A 119 -0.72 -20.52 -11.04
C GLY A 119 0.06 -21.75 -10.54
N SER A 120 0.63 -21.68 -9.33
CA SER A 120 1.43 -22.75 -8.76
C SER A 120 0.61 -23.95 -8.27
N ASN A 121 -0.71 -23.79 -8.06
CA ASN A 121 -1.59 -24.76 -7.38
C ASN A 121 -1.12 -25.19 -5.97
N LYS A 122 -0.16 -24.47 -5.37
CA LYS A 122 0.34 -24.73 -4.01
C LYS A 122 -0.45 -23.97 -2.95
N ALA A 123 -1.15 -22.91 -3.34
CA ALA A 123 -1.82 -22.01 -2.43
C ALA A 123 -3.20 -22.52 -1.99
N SER A 124 -3.43 -22.57 -0.69
CA SER A 124 -4.76 -22.86 -0.14
C SER A 124 -5.72 -21.68 -0.34
N GLU A 125 -7.04 -21.94 -0.37
CA GLU A 125 -8.03 -20.86 -0.42
C GLU A 125 -7.89 -19.88 0.76
N THR A 126 -7.51 -20.40 1.93
CA THR A 126 -7.25 -19.61 3.13
C THR A 126 -6.10 -18.65 2.92
N LEU A 127 -5.01 -19.10 2.27
CA LEU A 127 -3.87 -18.26 1.94
C LEU A 127 -4.27 -17.15 0.96
N LEU A 128 -5.02 -17.46 -0.10
CA LEU A 128 -5.52 -16.42 -1.03
C LEU A 128 -6.37 -15.37 -0.31
N LYS A 129 -7.27 -15.80 0.59
CA LYS A 129 -8.09 -14.91 1.42
C LYS A 129 -7.26 -13.97 2.30
N MET A 130 -6.04 -14.39 2.70
CA MET A 130 -5.11 -13.55 3.46
C MET A 130 -4.47 -12.45 2.60
N TYR A 131 -4.20 -12.74 1.32
CA TYR A 131 -3.58 -11.78 0.39
C TYR A 131 -4.56 -10.76 -0.21
N TYR A 132 -5.84 -11.11 -0.40
CA TYR A 132 -6.83 -10.18 -0.98
C TYR A 132 -7.02 -8.85 -0.22
N PRO A 133 -7.01 -8.80 1.12
CA PRO A 133 -7.06 -7.53 1.85
C PRO A 133 -5.95 -6.55 1.44
N PHE A 134 -4.72 -7.01 1.24
CA PHE A 134 -3.61 -6.16 0.79
C PHE A 134 -3.84 -5.62 -0.63
N MET A 135 -4.39 -6.45 -1.53
CA MET A 135 -4.84 -5.98 -2.84
C MET A 135 -5.92 -4.89 -2.70
N GLY A 136 -6.92 -5.11 -1.84
CA GLY A 136 -7.99 -4.15 -1.57
C GLY A 136 -7.45 -2.82 -1.06
N LEU A 137 -6.47 -2.83 -0.16
CA LEU A 137 -5.81 -1.63 0.36
C LEU A 137 -5.00 -0.89 -0.72
N GLY A 138 -4.29 -1.61 -1.60
CA GLY A 138 -3.62 -1.03 -2.76
C GLY A 138 -4.60 -0.31 -3.68
N VAL A 139 -5.72 -0.96 -4.02
CA VAL A 139 -6.79 -0.35 -4.83
C VAL A 139 -7.41 0.86 -4.13
N LEU A 140 -7.64 0.77 -2.81
CA LEU A 140 -8.18 1.87 -2.03
C LEU A 140 -7.25 3.11 -2.05
N ALA A 141 -5.94 2.89 -1.97
CA ALA A 141 -4.93 3.95 -2.09
C ALA A 141 -4.93 4.58 -3.49
N ILE A 142 -5.06 3.79 -4.56
CA ILE A 142 -5.22 4.29 -5.93
C ILE A 142 -6.44 5.20 -6.03
N LEU A 143 -7.60 4.70 -5.59
CA LEU A 143 -8.85 5.46 -5.62
C LEU A 143 -8.71 6.77 -4.83
N ARG A 144 -8.09 6.73 -3.65
CA ARG A 144 -7.89 7.91 -2.83
C ARG A 144 -6.99 8.95 -3.48
N GLY A 145 -5.93 8.50 -4.16
CA GLY A 145 -5.01 9.37 -4.89
C GLY A 145 -5.62 10.04 -6.13
N LEU A 146 -6.53 9.34 -6.82
CA LEU A 146 -7.24 9.87 -7.99
C LEU A 146 -8.30 10.92 -7.61
N LEU A 147 -9.04 10.70 -6.52
CA LEU A 147 -10.12 11.60 -6.09
C LEU A 147 -9.62 13.03 -5.79
N GLY A 148 -8.39 13.18 -5.34
CA GLY A 148 -7.78 14.49 -5.09
C GLY A 148 -7.37 15.27 -6.35
N HIS A 149 -7.13 14.58 -7.48
CA HIS A 149 -6.81 15.23 -8.76
C HIS A 149 -8.07 15.77 -9.46
N SER A 150 -9.19 15.06 -9.33
CA SER A 150 -10.49 15.46 -9.90
C SER A 150 -10.94 16.85 -9.43
N SER A 151 -10.72 17.20 -8.15
CA SER A 151 -11.07 18.53 -7.61
C SER A 151 -10.13 19.67 -8.05
N LYS A 152 -8.84 19.38 -8.31
CA LYS A 152 -7.88 20.38 -8.80
C LYS A 152 -8.10 20.74 -10.27
N THR A 153 -8.43 19.75 -11.11
CA THR A 153 -8.70 19.99 -12.54
C THR A 153 -9.91 20.91 -12.73
N THR A 154 -11.02 20.66 -12.03
CA THR A 154 -12.24 21.48 -12.13
C THR A 154 -12.03 22.92 -11.64
N SER A 155 -11.26 23.13 -10.57
CA SER A 155 -10.98 24.48 -10.03
C SER A 155 -9.97 25.26 -10.88
N SER A 156 -9.00 24.59 -11.52
CA SER A 156 -8.07 25.24 -12.46
C SER A 156 -8.77 25.67 -13.76
N HIS A 157 -9.69 24.84 -14.28
CA HIS A 157 -10.48 25.18 -15.47
C HIS A 157 -11.43 26.36 -15.21
N SER A 158 -12.07 26.42 -14.04
CA SER A 158 -12.96 27.55 -13.70
C SER A 158 -12.20 28.86 -13.51
N LYS A 159 -11.02 28.83 -12.87
CA LYS A 159 -10.14 30.00 -12.73
C LYS A 159 -9.62 30.49 -14.08
N ARG A 160 -9.20 29.58 -14.97
CA ARG A 160 -8.72 29.94 -16.32
C ARG A 160 -9.84 30.51 -17.19
N ALA A 161 -11.06 29.97 -17.07
CA ALA A 161 -12.24 30.50 -17.75
C ALA A 161 -12.66 31.87 -17.21
N ALA A 162 -12.57 32.09 -15.89
CA ALA A 162 -12.88 33.38 -15.27
C ALA A 162 -11.87 34.48 -15.65
N LEU A 163 -10.57 34.15 -15.71
CA LEU A 163 -9.52 35.06 -16.19
C LEU A 163 -9.73 35.43 -17.66
N ALA A 164 -10.02 34.47 -18.53
CA ALA A 164 -10.29 34.71 -19.95
C ALA A 164 -11.55 35.57 -20.19
N ARG A 165 -12.51 35.56 -19.25
CA ARG A 165 -13.72 36.40 -19.31
C ARG A 165 -13.46 37.84 -18.85
N LYS A 166 -12.45 38.06 -18.01
CA LYS A 166 -12.04 39.38 -17.50
C LYS A 166 -11.18 40.15 -18.52
N GLU A 167 -10.44 39.47 -19.39
CA GLU A 167 -9.68 40.12 -20.48
C GLU A 167 -10.54 40.53 -21.68
N ARG A 168 -11.83 40.16 -21.71
CA ARG A 168 -12.78 40.46 -22.79
C ARG A 168 -13.80 41.54 -22.45
N ALA A 169 -13.69 42.17 -21.28
CA ALA A 169 -14.53 43.27 -20.81
C ALA A 169 -13.66 44.51 -20.61
#